data_AF-A0A940YEI5-F1
#
_entry.id   AF-A0A940YEI5-F1
#
_cell.length_a   1.000
_cell.length_b   1.000
_cell.length_c   1.000
_cell.angle_alpha   90.00
_cell.angle_beta   90.00
_cell.angle_gamma   90.00
#
_symmetry.space_group_name_H-M   'P 1'
#
loop_
_entity.id
_entity.type
_entity.pdbx_description
1 polymer ?
#
loop_
_entity_poly.entity_id
_entity_poly.type
_entity_poly.pdbx_seq_one_letter_code
_entity_poly.pdbx_strand_id
1 'polypeptide(L)' 'MKTRLSAPRPRNPFVAPALRRQAGAHRRPASGQRQQARQELRQELAAPPDWRSP' A
#
# COMPACT_ATOMS: atom_id res chain seq x y z
N MET A 1 -36.99 -6.60 -9.37
CA MET A 1 -35.97 -7.68 -9.33
C MET A 1 -35.02 -7.43 -8.17
N LYS A 2 -34.65 -8.46 -7.40
CA LYS A 2 -33.79 -8.34 -6.20
C LYS A 2 -32.40 -8.87 -6.55
N THR A 3 -31.39 -8.01 -6.62
CA THR A 3 -30.00 -8.41 -6.87
C THR A 3 -29.45 -9.08 -5.62
N ARG A 4 -29.19 -10.39 -5.69
CA ARG A 4 -28.56 -11.13 -4.58
C ARG A 4 -27.05 -10.97 -4.72
N LEU A 5 -26.46 -10.02 -3.99
CA LEU A 5 -25.01 -9.94 -3.84
C LEU A 5 -24.56 -11.03 -2.87
N SER A 6 -23.82 -12.01 -3.39
CA SER A 6 -23.20 -13.03 -2.54
C SER A 6 -22.04 -12.38 -1.78
N ALA A 7 -22.15 -12.28 -0.46
CA ALA A 7 -21.04 -11.79 0.37
C ALA A 7 -19.91 -12.84 0.35
N PRO A 8 -18.69 -12.49 -0.11
CA PRO A 8 -17.56 -13.40 -0.03
C PRO A 8 -17.24 -13.68 1.44
N ARG A 9 -17.02 -14.96 1.79
CA ARG A 9 -16.56 -15.34 3.13
C ARG A 9 -15.09 -14.92 3.29
N PRO A 10 -14.63 -14.54 4.49
CA PRO A 10 -15.34 -14.52 5.78
C PRO A 10 -16.30 -13.34 5.95
N ARG A 11 -17.37 -13.53 6.74
CA ARG A 11 -18.36 -12.48 7.08
C ARG A 11 -17.73 -11.22 7.68
N ASN A 12 -16.56 -11.38 8.32
CA ASN A 12 -15.74 -10.29 8.81
C ASN A 12 -14.44 -10.26 7.97
N PRO A 13 -14.23 -9.20 7.16
CA PRO A 13 -13.06 -9.10 6.28
C PRO A 13 -11.73 -9.02 7.03
N PHE A 14 -11.74 -8.74 8.34
CA PHE A 14 -10.56 -8.67 9.18
C PHE A 14 -10.13 -10.03 9.76
N VAL A 15 -10.94 -11.09 9.63
CA VAL A 15 -10.60 -12.43 10.16
C VAL A 15 -9.41 -13.02 9.43
N ALA A 16 -9.38 -12.96 8.10
CA ALA A 16 -8.26 -13.45 7.30
C ALA A 16 -6.92 -12.77 7.66
N PRO A 17 -6.82 -11.42 7.73
CA PRO A 17 -5.59 -10.76 8.16
C PRO A 17 -5.26 -11.01 9.64
N ALA A 18 -6.24 -11.06 10.54
CA ALA A 18 -6.00 -11.36 11.96
C ALA A 18 -5.40 -12.76 12.18
N LEU A 19 -5.93 -13.78 11.50
CA LEU A 19 -5.37 -15.14 11.51
C LEU A 19 -3.92 -15.18 10.99
N ARG A 20 -3.61 -14.34 9.99
CA ARG A 20 -2.26 -14.21 9.44
C ARG A 20 -1.33 -13.36 10.33
N ARG A 21 -1.80 -12.87 11.48
CA ARG A 21 -1.11 -11.84 12.31
C ARG A 21 -0.73 -10.59 11.50
N GLN A 22 -1.49 -10.32 10.44
CA GLN A 22 -1.40 -9.13 9.59
C GLN A 22 -2.56 -8.18 9.93
N ALA A 23 -2.96 -8.11 11.21
CA ALA A 23 -4.05 -7.25 11.63
C ALA A 23 -3.61 -5.78 11.54
N GLY A 24 -4.08 -5.10 10.50
CA GLY A 24 -3.81 -3.68 10.25
C GLY A 24 -2.59 -3.44 9.38
N ALA A 25 -2.59 -2.29 8.71
CA ALA A 25 -1.39 -1.80 8.06
C ALA A 25 -0.33 -1.61 9.16
N HIS A 26 0.65 -2.52 9.24
CA HIS A 26 1.91 -2.21 9.88
C HIS A 26 2.45 -0.99 9.13
N ARG A 27 2.14 0.22 9.63
CA ARG A 27 2.79 1.42 9.13
C ARG A 27 4.26 1.12 9.20
N ARG A 28 4.96 1.31 8.08
CA ARG A 28 6.40 1.15 8.03
C ARG A 28 6.98 1.92 9.22
N PRO A 29 7.93 1.35 9.98
CA PRO A 29 8.56 2.10 11.06
C PRO A 29 9.10 3.42 10.50
N ALA A 30 9.16 4.47 11.32
CA ALA A 30 9.61 5.78 10.85
C ALA A 30 10.97 5.73 10.13
N SER A 31 11.86 4.79 10.54
CA SER A 31 13.12 4.50 9.84
C SER A 31 12.92 4.00 8.41
N GLY A 32 11.99 3.07 8.18
CA GLY A 32 11.65 2.55 6.85
C GLY A 32 10.99 3.59 5.96
N GLN A 33 10.16 4.49 6.52
CA GLN A 33 9.61 5.62 5.78
C GLN A 33 10.71 6.58 5.34
N ARG A 34 11.64 6.94 6.23
CA ARG A 34 12.80 7.78 5.90
C ARG A 34 13.71 7.15 4.85
N GLN A 35 13.94 5.84 4.94
CA GLN A 35 14.76 5.12 3.95
C GLN A 35 14.09 5.15 2.57
N GLN A 36 12.79 4.88 2.51
CA GLN A 36 12.02 4.96 1.27
C GLN A 36 12.09 6.36 0.64
N ALA A 37 11.81 7.40 1.42
CA ALA A 37 11.86 8.79 0.94
C ALA A 37 13.26 9.18 0.44
N ARG A 38 14.33 8.71 1.08
CA ARG A 38 15.71 8.92 0.60
C ARG A 38 16.00 8.20 -0.72
N GLN A 39 15.41 7.02 -0.93
CA GLN A 39 15.57 6.29 -2.19
C GLN A 39 14.79 6.97 -3.32
N GLU A 40 13.57 7.42 -3.07
CA GLU A 40 12.74 8.16 -4.02
C GLU A 40 13.45 9.45 -4.45
N LEU A 41 13.90 10.27 -3.49
CA LEU A 41 14.67 11.49 -3.79
C LEU A 41 15.93 11.20 -4.63
N ARG A 42 16.63 10.11 -4.35
CA ARG A 42 17.81 9.71 -5.15
C ARG A 42 17.44 9.34 -6.58
N GLN A 43 16.30 8.67 -6.79
CA GLN A 43 15.82 8.31 -8.12
C GLN A 43 15.42 9.57 -8.90
N GLU A 44 14.70 10.49 -8.27
CA GLU A 44 14.31 11.77 -8.87
C GLU A 44 15.52 12.63 -9.27
N LEU A 45 16.55 12.70 -8.41
CA LEU A 45 17.79 13.43 -8.71
C LEU A 45 18.68 12.74 -9.74
N ALA A 46 18.59 11.41 -9.85
CA ALA A 46 19.35 10.62 -10.82
C ALA A 46 18.64 10.56 -12.19
N ALA A 47 17.33 10.76 -12.21
CA ALA A 47 16.59 10.94 -13.45
C ALA A 47 17.12 12.21 -14.14
N PRO A 48 17.54 12.14 -15.42
CA PRO A 48 17.85 13.35 -16.17
C PRO A 48 16.59 14.22 -16.19
N PRO A 49 16.69 15.55 -16.01
CA PRO A 49 15.52 16.41 -16.04
C PRO A 49 14.87 16.29 -17.41
N ASP A 50 13.76 15.59 -17.46
CA ASP A 50 12.82 15.52 -18.56
C ASP A 50 11.98 16.79 -18.54
N TRP A 51 12.64 17.93 -18.78
CA TRP A 51 12.01 19.22 -19.09
C TRP A 51 11.15 19.19 -20.36
N ARG A 52 11.09 18.03 -21.04
CA ARG A 52 10.18 17.71 -22.14
C ARG A 52 9.05 16.82 -21.61
N SER A 53 8.03 17.43 -21.05
CA SER A 53 6.66 16.93 -21.17
C SER A 53 5.79 18.07 -21.71
N PRO A 54 4.90 17.80 -22.69
CA PRO A 54 4.10 18.82 -23.38
C PRO A 54 3.09 19.52 -22.48
#